data_AF-A0A0C2D5E6-F1
#
_entry.id   AF-A0A0C2D5E6-F1
#
_cell.length_a   1.000
_cell.length_b   1.000
_cell.length_c   1.000
_cell.angle_alpha   90.00
_cell.angle_beta   90.00
_cell.angle_gamma   90.00
#
_symmetry.space_group_name_H-M   'P 1'
#
loop_
_entity.id
_entity.type
_entity.pdbx_description
1 polymer ?
#
loop_
_entity_poly.entity_id
_entity_poly.type
_entity_poly.pdbx_seq_one_letter_code
_entity_poly.pdbx_strand_id
1 'polypeptide(L)' 'MIYPHTNETQTRWDRGEYKVQLNLPNNPRPMGFCDGSAADLAELEAIAQAEGAGGTRIEKKVLKTGREIWTLYGEE' A
#
# COMPACT_ATOMS: atom_id res chain seq x y z
N MET A 1 -9.27 2.59 -5.17
CA MET A 1 -8.36 3.01 -6.26
C MET A 1 -6.99 3.37 -5.69
N ILE A 2 -5.93 2.73 -6.20
CA ILE A 2 -4.55 2.91 -5.72
C ILE A 2 -3.94 4.14 -6.38
N TYR A 3 -3.46 5.08 -5.57
CA TYR A 3 -2.80 6.30 -6.04
C TYR A 3 -1.27 6.11 -6.02
N PRO A 4 -0.55 6.34 -7.13
CA PRO A 4 0.91 6.22 -7.16
C PRO A 4 1.56 7.27 -6.26
N HIS A 5 2.77 6.99 -5.77
CA HIS A 5 3.53 7.94 -4.96
C HIS A 5 3.87 9.21 -5.75
N THR A 6 3.16 10.29 -5.44
CA THR A 6 3.43 11.65 -5.93
C THR A 6 3.44 12.61 -4.75
N ASN A 7 3.96 13.83 -4.97
CA ASN A 7 4.00 14.83 -3.92
C ASN A 7 2.59 15.23 -3.45
N GLU A 8 1.62 15.29 -4.37
CA GLU A 8 0.22 15.54 -4.05
C GLU A 8 -0.37 14.44 -3.17
N THR A 9 -0.18 13.17 -3.53
CA THR A 9 -0.73 12.06 -2.76
C THR A 9 -0.07 11.91 -1.39
N GLN A 10 1.23 12.24 -1.29
CA GLN A 10 1.96 12.29 -0.04
C GLN A 10 1.39 13.38 0.90
N THR A 11 1.07 14.56 0.37
CA THR A 11 0.43 15.63 1.13
C THR A 11 -0.97 15.23 1.60
N ARG A 12 -1.76 14.57 0.76
CA ARG A 12 -3.09 14.04 1.14
C ARG A 12 -2.99 12.99 2.24
N TRP A 13 -1.99 12.11 2.18
CA TRP A 13 -1.69 11.18 3.26
C TRP A 13 -1.34 11.90 4.57
N ASP A 14 -0.48 12.91 4.51
CA ASP A 14 -0.09 13.70 5.69
C ASP A 14 -1.32 14.36 6.34
N ARG A 15 -2.20 14.94 5.52
CA ARG A 15 -3.50 15.51 5.90
C ARG A 15 -4.51 14.48 6.43
N GLY A 16 -4.30 13.19 6.18
CA GLY A 16 -5.19 12.11 6.61
C GLY A 16 -6.38 11.86 5.70
N GLU A 17 -6.30 12.31 4.44
CA GLU A 17 -7.30 12.01 3.41
C GLU A 17 -7.17 10.55 2.92
N TYR A 18 -6.00 9.95 3.07
CA TYR A 18 -5.78 8.53 2.78
C TYR A 18 -5.63 7.72 4.06
N LYS A 19 -6.23 6.53 4.05
CA LYS A 19 -6.25 5.62 5.18
C LYS A 19 -5.15 4.59 5.14
N VAL A 20 -4.69 4.20 3.94
CA VAL A 20 -3.64 3.20 3.77
C VAL A 20 -2.43 3.72 2.98
N GLN A 21 -1.23 3.39 3.44
CA GLN A 21 0.03 3.61 2.74
C GLN A 21 0.61 2.28 2.26
N LEU A 22 1.02 2.22 0.99
CA LEU A 22 1.60 1.03 0.36
C LEU A 22 3.12 1.14 0.34
N ASN A 23 3.79 0.19 0.97
CA ASN A 23 5.25 0.14 1.06
C ASN A 23 5.81 -1.12 0.39
N LEU A 24 7.06 -1.03 -0.03
CA LEU A 24 7.87 -2.16 -0.46
C LEU A 24 9.01 -2.34 0.55
N PRO A 25 9.35 -3.57 0.95
CA PRO A 25 10.35 -3.84 1.99
C PRO A 25 11.75 -3.34 1.62
N ASN A 26 12.07 -3.31 0.31
CA ASN A 26 13.37 -2.90 -0.21
C ASN A 26 13.38 -1.46 -0.74
N ASN A 27 12.30 -0.69 -0.55
CA ASN A 27 12.23 0.69 -1.03
C ASN A 27 11.98 1.65 0.14
N PRO A 28 12.85 2.65 0.37
CA PRO A 28 12.61 3.67 1.39
C PRO A 28 11.42 4.59 1.02
N ARG A 29 10.95 4.56 -0.24
CA ARG A 29 9.79 5.31 -0.68
C ARG A 29 8.55 4.39 -0.77
N PRO A 30 7.37 4.87 -0.31
CA PRO A 30 6.13 4.15 -0.53
C PRO A 30 5.87 4.00 -2.03
N MET A 31 5.25 2.88 -2.40
CA MET A 31 4.77 2.63 -3.76
C MET A 31 3.58 3.55 -4.09
N GLY A 32 2.72 3.81 -3.10
CA GLY A 32 1.51 4.57 -3.28
C GLY A 32 0.65 4.66 -2.02
N PHE A 33 -0.57 5.15 -2.18
CA PHE A 33 -1.55 5.30 -1.12
C PHE A 33 -2.92 4.84 -1.60
N CYS A 34 -3.77 4.39 -0.69
CA CYS A 34 -5.16 4.10 -1.00
C CYS A 34 -6.09 4.44 0.18
N ASP A 35 -7.38 4.40 -0.08
CA ASP A 35 -8.42 4.70 0.93
C ASP A 35 -8.67 3.53 1.89
N GLY A 36 -8.07 2.35 1.62
CA GLY A 36 -8.33 1.14 2.40
C GLY A 36 -9.68 0.50 2.14
N SER A 37 -10.29 0.81 0.99
CA SER A 37 -11.51 0.14 0.55
C SER A 37 -11.23 -1.32 0.18
N ALA A 38 -12.25 -2.19 0.28
CA ALA A 38 -12.13 -3.60 -0.09
C ALA A 38 -11.71 -3.80 -1.56
N ALA A 39 -12.09 -2.88 -2.45
CA ALA A 39 -11.68 -2.89 -3.85
C ALA A 39 -10.17 -2.66 -4.00
N ASP A 40 -9.58 -1.75 -3.22
CA ASP A 40 -8.13 -1.51 -3.22
C ASP A 40 -7.36 -2.75 -2.80
N LEU A 41 -7.84 -3.42 -1.74
CA LEU A 41 -7.25 -4.66 -1.27
C LEU A 41 -7.25 -5.72 -2.38
N ALA A 42 -8.40 -5.92 -3.03
CA ALA A 42 -8.54 -6.91 -4.09
C ALA A 42 -7.64 -6.60 -5.30
N GLU A 43 -7.49 -5.33 -5.69
CA GLU A 43 -6.55 -4.94 -6.74
C GLU A 43 -5.10 -5.17 -6.32
N LEU A 44 -4.73 -4.86 -5.07
CA LEU A 44 -3.39 -5.13 -4.53
C LEU A 44 -3.06 -6.61 -4.49
N GLU A 45 -4.00 -7.44 -4.04
CA GLU A 45 -3.87 -8.89 -4.06
C GLU A 45 -3.76 -9.43 -5.48
N ALA A 46 -4.53 -8.87 -6.44
CA ALA A 46 -4.45 -9.26 -7.84
C ALA A 46 -3.13 -8.85 -8.50
N ILE A 47 -2.61 -7.64 -8.23
CA ILE A 47 -1.30 -7.18 -8.72
C ILE A 47 -0.19 -8.04 -8.12
N ALA A 48 -0.24 -8.30 -6.82
CA ALA A 48 0.68 -9.18 -6.10
C ALA A 48 0.68 -10.61 -6.67
N GLN A 49 -0.48 -11.12 -7.05
CA GLN A 49 -0.64 -12.42 -7.70
C GLN A 49 -0.12 -12.41 -9.16
N ALA A 50 -0.36 -11.32 -9.89
CA ALA A 50 -0.02 -11.20 -11.32
C ALA A 50 1.46 -10.95 -11.58
N GLU A 51 2.15 -10.22 -10.69
CA GLU A 51 3.59 -9.95 -10.80
C GLU A 51 4.48 -11.18 -10.54
N GLY A 52 3.89 -12.35 -10.31
CA GLY A 52 4.62 -13.63 -10.33
C GLY A 52 5.59 -13.83 -9.17
N ALA A 53 5.57 -12.97 -8.15
CA ALA A 53 6.28 -13.20 -6.90
C ALA A 53 5.63 -14.39 -6.18
N GLY A 54 6.33 -15.52 -6.16
CA GLY A 54 5.86 -16.86 -5.73
C GLY A 54 5.29 -16.98 -4.31
N GLY A 55 5.26 -15.88 -3.56
CA GLY A 55 4.58 -15.73 -2.28
C GLY A 55 4.55 -14.27 -1.88
N THR A 56 3.65 -13.47 -2.47
CA THR A 56 3.55 -12.08 -2.03
C THR A 56 2.86 -12.01 -0.67
N ARG A 57 3.62 -11.70 0.38
CA ARG A 57 3.08 -11.48 1.72
C ARG A 57 2.73 -10.01 1.87
N ILE A 58 1.45 -9.71 2.16
CA ILE A 58 1.01 -8.35 2.51
C ILE A 58 1.00 -8.23 4.03
N GLU A 59 1.97 -7.52 4.61
CA GLU A 59 1.93 -7.19 6.03
C GLU A 59 1.09 -5.94 6.26
N LYS A 60 -0.05 -6.10 6.93
CA LYS A 60 -0.92 -4.99 7.31
C LYS A 60 -0.60 -4.54 8.73
N LYS A 61 -0.17 -3.30 8.88
CA LYS A 61 0.12 -2.67 10.15
C LYS A 61 -0.85 -1.52 10.41
N VAL A 62 -1.76 -1.71 11.37
CA VAL A 62 -2.68 -0.66 11.80
C VAL A 62 -1.97 0.28 12.77
N LEU A 63 -2.00 1.57 12.48
CA LEU A 63 -1.44 2.64 13.30
C LEU A 63 -2.44 3.11 14.35
N LYS A 64 -1.93 3.74 15.43
CA LYS A 64 -2.77 4.33 16.50
C LYS A 64 -3.74 5.41 16.01
N THR A 65 -3.47 5.99 14.84
CA THR A 65 -4.32 7.00 14.20
C THR A 65 -5.50 6.41 13.41
N GLY A 66 -5.63 5.07 13.36
CA GLY A 66 -6.65 4.38 12.56
C GLY A 66 -6.30 4.23 11.07
N ARG A 67 -5.11 4.70 10.68
CA ARG A 67 -4.51 4.48 9.37
C ARG A 67 -3.77 3.15 9.32
N GLU A 68 -3.49 2.64 8.14
CA GLU A 68 -2.82 1.36 7.94
C GLU A 68 -1.60 1.53 7.03
N ILE A 69 -0.58 0.72 7.26
CA ILE A 69 0.57 0.58 6.37
C ILE A 69 0.54 -0.84 5.86
N TRP A 70 0.45 -1.02 4.55
CA TRP A 70 0.51 -2.33 3.93
C TRP A 70 1.85 -2.47 3.21
N THR A 71 2.67 -3.40 3.71
CA THR A 71 3.98 -3.69 3.13
C THR A 71 3.88 -4.93 2.26
N LEU A 72 4.16 -4.79 0.97
CA LEU A 72 4.13 -5.87 -0.02
C LEU A 72 5.50 -6.53 -0.11
N TYR A 73 5.66 -7.73 0.44
CA TYR A 73 6.87 -8.51 0.32
C TYR A 73 6.77 -9.42 -0.90
N GLY A 74 7.54 -9.15 -1.95
CA GLY A 74 7.77 -10.12 -3.03
C GLY A 74 8.92 -11.04 -2.68
N GLU A 75 8.76 -12.35 -2.86
CA GLU A 75 9.88 -13.31 -2.81
C GLU A 75 10.69 -13.18 -4.11
N GLU A 76 12.01 -12.99 -3.97
CA GLU A 76 13.01 -12.95 -5.06
C GLU A 76 13.23 -14.32 -5.72
#